data_AF-A0A6C0BXY6-F1
#
_entry.id   AF-A0A6C0BXY6-F1
#
_cell.length_a   1.000
_cell.length_b   1.000
_cell.length_c   1.000
_cell.angle_alpha   90.00
_cell.angle_beta   90.00
_cell.angle_gamma   90.00
#
_symmetry.space_group_name_H-M   'P 1'
#
loop_
_entity.id
_entity.type
_entity.pdbx_description
1 polymer ?
#
loop_
_entity_poly.entity_id
_entity_poly.type
_entity_poly.pdbx_seq_one_letter_code
_entity_poly.pdbx_strand_id
1 'polypeptide(L)'
;MSSDFDVAPYGGTCNQAQIEKKQPPLPKSHEKITREQHIQELEDKRTILSADRIFPNDNNMPKYIIGFFTYIIFFVIIIPYLMIKNKVPSEFILAYMPNVDILATILGYDGGPTTYNALRYLYNPSNFTVYGFINATFINYLALLGVTYVIARDTHEKRSWEYGWAAAFICLFMTYLAPGNPIVIAQNNFETFLSKYGINDKHARPRYILITMIGLAMATILILCEAMVIRVTRPHIINIIKQVSNWLK
;
A
#
# COMPACT_ATOMS: atom_id res chain seq x y z
N MET A 1 48.97 -62.47 -21.17
CA MET A 1 50.16 -62.56 -20.31
C MET A 1 50.33 -61.18 -19.67
N SER A 2 49.74 -60.98 -18.48
CA SER A 2 50.47 -61.09 -17.20
C SER A 2 51.58 -60.04 -17.15
N SER A 3 51.43 -58.95 -16.40
CA SER A 3 51.71 -59.04 -14.97
C SER A 3 50.86 -58.10 -14.11
N ASP A 4 50.14 -58.73 -13.19
CA ASP A 4 49.70 -58.18 -11.91
C ASP A 4 50.89 -57.71 -11.06
N PHE A 5 50.66 -56.67 -10.26
CA PHE A 5 51.36 -56.47 -9.00
C PHE A 5 50.32 -56.02 -7.96
N ASP A 6 49.84 -57.00 -7.19
CA ASP A 6 49.22 -56.82 -5.88
C ASP A 6 50.34 -56.81 -4.81
N VAL A 7 50.20 -55.97 -3.77
CA VAL A 7 50.08 -56.33 -2.34
C VAL A 7 50.07 -55.04 -1.48
N ALA A 8 49.06 -54.96 -0.59
CA ALA A 8 48.66 -53.92 0.38
C ALA A 8 49.51 -53.94 1.69
N PRO A 9 49.11 -53.42 2.90
CA PRO A 9 47.98 -52.56 3.33
C PRO A 9 48.37 -51.43 4.33
N TYR A 10 47.39 -50.61 4.79
CA TYR A 10 47.14 -50.16 6.18
C TYR A 10 46.43 -48.77 6.28
N GLY A 11 45.18 -48.79 6.80
CA GLY A 11 44.43 -47.68 7.42
C GLY A 11 43.80 -46.66 6.47
N GLY A 12 42.51 -46.35 6.43
CA GLY A 12 41.40 -46.54 7.36
C GLY A 12 40.40 -45.39 7.13
N THR A 13 39.21 -45.72 6.59
CA THR A 13 37.91 -45.03 6.69
C THR A 13 37.78 -43.52 6.40
N CYS A 14 37.00 -43.16 5.37
CA CYS A 14 35.77 -42.36 5.52
C CYS A 14 34.98 -42.30 4.19
N ASN A 15 33.75 -42.80 4.24
CA ASN A 15 32.79 -42.87 3.16
C ASN A 15 32.43 -41.49 2.60
N GLN A 16 32.56 -41.30 1.29
CA GLN A 16 31.95 -40.19 0.58
C GLN A 16 30.44 -40.45 0.47
N ALA A 17 29.65 -39.78 1.30
CA ALA A 17 28.20 -39.74 1.18
C ALA A 17 27.80 -39.00 -0.09
N GLN A 18 27.21 -39.71 -1.06
CA GLN A 18 26.47 -39.09 -2.16
C GLN A 18 25.20 -38.44 -1.58
N ILE A 19 25.16 -37.12 -1.58
CA ILE A 19 23.95 -36.35 -1.24
C ILE A 19 23.04 -36.38 -2.47
N GLU A 20 22.21 -37.40 -2.55
CA GLU A 20 21.08 -37.44 -3.48
C GLU A 20 20.07 -36.36 -3.05
N LYS A 21 19.99 -35.27 -3.83
CA LYS A 21 19.03 -34.19 -3.62
C LYS A 21 17.62 -34.75 -3.77
N LYS A 22 16.94 -35.04 -2.65
CA LYS A 22 15.48 -35.24 -2.61
C LYS A 22 14.82 -34.02 -3.26
N GLN A 23 14.16 -34.24 -4.40
CA GLN A 23 13.25 -33.29 -5.01
C GLN A 23 12.18 -32.87 -3.98
N PRO A 24 11.83 -31.58 -3.89
CA PRO A 24 10.66 -31.17 -3.11
C PRO A 24 9.40 -31.80 -3.73
N PRO A 25 8.47 -32.34 -2.92
CA PRO A 25 7.28 -33.00 -3.45
C PRO A 25 6.40 -32.01 -4.22
N LEU A 26 5.87 -32.48 -5.36
CA LEU A 26 4.85 -31.79 -6.16
C LEU A 26 3.64 -31.38 -5.28
N PRO A 27 2.98 -30.23 -5.55
CA PRO A 27 1.88 -29.77 -4.72
C PRO A 27 0.68 -30.70 -4.86
N LYS A 28 0.27 -31.31 -3.74
CA LYS A 28 -1.01 -32.02 -3.64
C LYS A 28 -2.14 -30.99 -3.68
N SER A 29 -2.80 -30.88 -4.83
CA SER A 29 -4.05 -30.13 -4.95
C SER A 29 -5.16 -30.86 -4.18
N HIS A 30 -5.72 -30.18 -3.19
CA HIS A 30 -6.95 -30.51 -2.43
C HIS A 30 -6.78 -31.34 -1.15
N GLU A 31 -5.95 -30.86 -0.22
CA GLU A 31 -6.07 -31.23 1.20
C GLU A 31 -6.92 -30.16 1.91
N LYS A 32 -8.02 -30.56 2.57
CA LYS A 32 -8.84 -29.65 3.40
C LYS A 32 -7.96 -29.16 4.55
N ILE A 33 -7.52 -27.91 4.45
CA ILE A 33 -6.72 -27.23 5.49
C ILE A 33 -7.51 -27.30 6.80
N THR A 34 -6.89 -27.86 7.83
CA THR A 34 -7.51 -27.98 9.16
C THR A 34 -7.71 -26.58 9.74
N ARG A 35 -8.78 -26.33 10.52
CA ARG A 35 -9.06 -25.00 11.10
C ARG A 35 -7.85 -24.41 11.84
N GLU A 36 -7.08 -25.27 12.51
CA GLU A 36 -5.84 -24.91 13.20
C GLU A 36 -4.72 -24.48 12.23
N GLN A 37 -4.55 -25.19 11.11
CA GLN A 37 -3.61 -24.78 10.05
C GLN A 37 -4.04 -23.47 9.38
N HIS A 38 -5.34 -23.21 9.25
CA HIS A 38 -5.83 -21.92 8.78
C HIS A 38 -5.62 -20.80 9.81
N ILE A 39 -5.80 -21.08 11.10
CA ILE A 39 -5.50 -20.12 12.17
C ILE A 39 -3.99 -19.83 12.19
N GLN A 40 -3.16 -20.86 12.07
CA GLN A 40 -1.70 -20.73 12.05
C GLN A 40 -1.22 -20.00 10.78
N GLU A 41 -1.81 -20.27 9.61
CA GLU A 41 -1.54 -19.51 8.39
C GLU A 41 -1.98 -18.04 8.51
N LEU A 42 -3.10 -17.78 9.20
CA LEU A 42 -3.55 -16.41 9.50
C LEU A 42 -2.64 -15.73 10.52
N GLU A 43 -2.16 -16.45 11.54
CA GLU A 43 -1.20 -15.97 12.53
C GLU A 43 0.16 -15.70 11.89
N ASP A 44 0.66 -16.58 11.03
CA ASP A 44 1.91 -16.37 10.28
C ASP A 44 1.79 -15.19 9.31
N LYS A 45 0.62 -14.99 8.68
CA LYS A 45 0.32 -13.79 7.87
C LYS A 45 0.18 -12.52 8.70
N ARG A 46 -0.22 -12.61 9.97
CA ARG A 46 -0.36 -11.46 10.90
C ARG A 46 0.93 -11.15 11.65
N THR A 47 1.80 -12.15 11.83
CA THR A 47 3.05 -12.02 12.57
C THR A 47 4.13 -11.51 11.64
N ILE A 48 4.43 -10.21 11.76
CA ILE A 48 5.47 -9.48 11.01
C ILE A 48 6.90 -10.04 11.27
N LEU A 49 7.03 -11.03 12.17
CA LEU A 49 8.28 -11.64 12.64
C LEU A 49 8.67 -12.97 11.97
N SER A 50 8.02 -13.41 10.90
CA SER A 50 8.56 -14.49 10.05
C SER A 50 9.68 -13.91 9.17
N ALA A 51 10.88 -13.84 9.76
CA ALA A 51 12.11 -13.18 9.31
C ALA A 51 12.77 -13.80 8.04
N ASP A 52 12.03 -14.41 7.13
CA ASP A 52 12.58 -15.06 5.93
C ASP A 52 12.34 -14.26 4.63
N ARG A 53 11.67 -13.10 4.69
CA ARG A 53 11.47 -12.19 3.52
C ARG A 53 11.71 -10.72 3.88
N ILE A 54 12.78 -10.45 4.64
CA ILE A 54 13.02 -9.17 5.30
C ILE A 54 13.22 -8.02 4.30
N PHE A 55 13.90 -8.24 3.18
CA PHE A 55 14.09 -7.23 2.13
C PHE A 55 14.06 -7.85 0.73
N PRO A 56 13.50 -7.15 -0.27
CA PRO A 56 13.61 -7.61 -1.66
C PRO A 56 15.09 -7.66 -2.09
N ASN A 57 15.39 -8.52 -3.06
CA ASN A 57 16.75 -8.74 -3.58
C ASN A 57 17.53 -7.42 -3.79
N ASP A 58 18.72 -7.33 -3.20
CA ASP A 58 19.53 -6.11 -3.03
C ASP A 58 19.73 -5.35 -4.37
N ASN A 59 19.95 -6.09 -5.46
CA ASN A 59 20.16 -5.52 -6.79
C ASN A 59 18.98 -4.68 -7.33
N ASN A 60 17.76 -4.87 -6.81
CA ASN A 60 16.59 -4.08 -7.19
C ASN A 60 16.20 -3.01 -6.15
N MET A 61 16.90 -2.95 -5.02
CA MET A 61 16.58 -2.05 -3.92
C MET A 61 16.67 -0.56 -4.30
N PRO A 62 17.72 -0.08 -5.02
CA PRO A 62 17.82 1.33 -5.41
C PRO A 62 16.62 1.81 -6.24
N LYS A 63 16.10 0.90 -7.06
CA LYS A 63 14.97 1.15 -7.95
C LYS A 63 13.65 1.30 -7.20
N TYR A 64 13.42 0.53 -6.14
CA TYR A 64 12.25 0.71 -5.28
C TYR A 64 12.33 2.00 -4.46
N ILE A 65 13.55 2.34 -3.98
CA ILE A 65 13.80 3.60 -3.28
C ILE A 65 13.50 4.80 -4.18
N ILE A 66 13.98 4.79 -5.43
CA ILE A 66 13.69 5.84 -6.40
C ILE A 66 12.19 5.94 -6.66
N GLY A 67 11.48 4.81 -6.84
CA GLY A 67 10.03 4.80 -7.03
C GLY A 67 9.27 5.43 -5.86
N PHE A 68 9.66 5.09 -4.63
CA PHE A 68 9.11 5.65 -3.40
C PHE A 68 9.32 7.16 -3.30
N PHE A 69 10.55 7.65 -3.44
CA PHE A 69 10.82 9.09 -3.38
C PHE A 69 10.15 9.86 -4.51
N THR A 70 10.10 9.29 -5.72
CA THR A 70 9.35 9.89 -6.84
C THR A 70 7.88 10.10 -6.45
N TYR A 71 7.26 9.09 -5.86
CA TYR A 71 5.87 9.20 -5.40
C TYR A 71 5.70 10.28 -4.33
N ILE A 72 6.56 10.31 -3.30
CA ILE A 72 6.49 11.32 -2.24
C ILE A 72 6.63 12.74 -2.81
N ILE A 73 7.61 12.96 -3.70
CA ILE A 73 7.85 14.26 -4.30
C ILE A 73 6.64 14.73 -5.09
N PHE A 74 6.06 13.89 -5.95
CA PHE A 74 4.93 14.31 -6.77
C PHE A 74 3.61 14.39 -6.00
N PHE A 75 3.23 13.33 -5.30
CA PHE A 75 1.88 13.20 -4.73
C PHE A 75 1.74 13.80 -3.33
N VAL A 76 2.79 13.78 -2.52
CA VAL A 76 2.74 14.31 -1.15
C VAL A 76 3.20 15.76 -1.10
N ILE A 77 4.16 16.16 -1.95
CA ILE A 77 4.74 17.51 -1.90
C ILE A 77 4.20 18.40 -3.03
N ILE A 78 4.47 18.07 -4.29
CA ILE A 78 4.18 18.96 -5.43
C ILE A 78 2.69 19.19 -5.61
N ILE A 79 1.86 18.14 -5.63
CA ILE A 79 0.41 18.29 -5.86
C ILE A 79 -0.23 19.16 -4.78
N PRO A 80 -0.09 18.87 -3.46
CA PRO A 80 -0.61 19.76 -2.43
C PRO A 80 -0.06 21.17 -2.51
N TYR A 81 1.25 21.34 -2.76
CA TYR A 81 1.85 22.66 -2.91
C TYR A 81 1.19 23.47 -4.05
N LEU A 82 0.93 22.84 -5.19
CA LEU A 82 0.22 23.47 -6.31
C LEU A 82 -1.23 23.83 -5.94
N MET A 83 -1.95 22.95 -5.23
CA MET A 83 -3.31 23.24 -4.75
C MET A 83 -3.33 24.46 -3.83
N ILE A 84 -2.37 24.56 -2.90
CA ILE A 84 -2.23 25.69 -1.98
C ILE A 84 -1.91 26.97 -2.74
N LYS A 85 -0.92 26.92 -3.63
CA LYS A 85 -0.49 28.08 -4.43
C LYS A 85 -1.62 28.62 -5.30
N ASN A 86 -2.45 27.73 -5.86
CA ASN A 86 -3.60 28.09 -6.70
C ASN A 86 -4.86 28.44 -5.91
N LYS A 87 -4.78 28.55 -4.58
CA LYS A 87 -5.91 28.90 -3.69
C LYS A 87 -7.12 27.96 -3.84
N VAL A 88 -6.86 26.67 -4.07
CA VAL A 88 -7.91 25.65 -4.05
C VAL A 88 -8.56 25.65 -2.66
N PRO A 89 -9.91 25.52 -2.55
CA PRO A 89 -10.58 25.48 -1.26
C PRO A 89 -10.02 24.38 -0.35
N SER A 90 -9.89 24.69 0.94
CA SER A 90 -9.18 23.81 1.87
C SER A 90 -9.87 22.47 2.08
N GLU A 91 -11.17 22.39 1.82
CA GLU A 91 -11.96 21.15 1.85
C GLU A 91 -11.40 20.10 0.88
N PHE A 92 -10.91 20.51 -0.30
CA PHE A 92 -10.31 19.58 -1.26
C PHE A 92 -8.94 19.09 -0.80
N ILE A 93 -8.15 19.95 -0.16
CA ILE A 93 -6.83 19.56 0.34
C ILE A 93 -7.00 18.61 1.54
N LEU A 94 -7.98 18.88 2.40
CA LEU A 94 -8.34 18.04 3.55
C LEU A 94 -8.95 16.69 3.16
N ALA A 95 -9.59 16.61 2.00
CA ALA A 95 -10.02 15.35 1.42
C ALA A 95 -8.88 14.64 0.65
N TYR A 96 -7.93 15.38 0.06
CA TYR A 96 -6.82 14.79 -0.68
C TYR A 96 -5.78 14.13 0.24
N MET A 97 -5.35 14.84 1.28
CA MET A 97 -4.28 14.39 2.19
C MET A 97 -4.52 13.05 2.89
N PRO A 98 -5.73 12.69 3.37
CA PRO A 98 -5.94 11.39 3.97
C PRO A 98 -5.97 10.25 2.94
N ASN A 99 -6.16 10.56 1.65
CA ASN A 99 -6.34 9.59 0.56
C ASN A 99 -5.08 9.39 -0.31
N VAL A 100 -3.93 9.96 0.06
CA VAL A 100 -2.70 9.77 -0.73
C VAL A 100 -2.28 8.29 -0.73
N ASP A 101 -2.49 7.56 0.35
CA ASP A 101 -2.23 6.12 0.46
C ASP A 101 -2.99 5.28 -0.60
N ILE A 102 -4.25 5.62 -0.86
CA ILE A 102 -5.05 5.04 -1.93
C ILE A 102 -4.41 5.30 -3.29
N LEU A 103 -3.91 6.51 -3.54
CA LEU A 103 -3.19 6.83 -4.77
C LEU A 103 -1.90 6.00 -4.89
N ALA A 104 -1.19 5.77 -3.79
CA ALA A 104 -0.02 4.89 -3.77
C ALA A 104 -0.38 3.45 -4.12
N THR A 105 -1.54 2.98 -3.64
CA THR A 105 -2.07 1.64 -3.93
C THR A 105 -2.41 1.49 -5.41
N ILE A 106 -3.11 2.48 -5.98
CA ILE A 106 -3.50 2.49 -7.40
C ILE A 106 -2.28 2.47 -8.31
N LEU A 107 -1.28 3.31 -8.01
CA LEU A 107 -0.04 3.41 -8.80
C LEU A 107 0.90 2.22 -8.57
N GLY A 108 0.80 1.58 -7.40
CA GLY A 108 1.53 0.36 -7.07
C GLY A 108 0.97 -0.90 -7.72
N TYR A 109 -0.21 -0.84 -8.35
CA TYR A 109 -0.86 -1.97 -9.00
C TYR A 109 0.10 -2.64 -10.01
N ASP A 110 0.24 -3.97 -9.97
CA ASP A 110 1.20 -4.72 -10.79
C ASP A 110 2.67 -4.22 -10.75
N GLY A 111 3.04 -3.34 -9.82
CA GLY A 111 4.36 -2.74 -9.71
C GLY A 111 4.61 -1.46 -10.51
N GLY A 112 3.59 -0.92 -11.19
CA GLY A 112 3.65 0.35 -11.91
C GLY A 112 3.66 0.22 -13.45
N PRO A 113 3.74 1.35 -14.18
CA PRO A 113 3.54 1.41 -15.65
C PRO A 113 4.66 0.78 -16.46
N THR A 114 5.77 0.46 -15.81
CA THR A 114 6.99 0.01 -16.47
C THR A 114 7.28 -1.43 -16.04
N THR A 115 7.89 -2.21 -16.94
CA THR A 115 8.56 -3.48 -16.59
C THR A 115 9.66 -3.30 -15.53
N TYR A 116 9.99 -2.05 -15.24
CA TYR A 116 10.78 -1.61 -14.10
C TYR A 116 10.04 -1.71 -12.76
N ASN A 117 8.81 -2.20 -12.58
CA ASN A 117 8.25 -2.59 -11.26
C ASN A 117 8.59 -1.69 -10.02
N ALA A 118 8.85 -0.39 -10.22
CA ALA A 118 9.53 0.44 -9.23
C ALA A 118 8.58 0.82 -8.08
N LEU A 119 7.28 0.68 -8.34
CA LEU A 119 6.19 1.00 -7.43
C LEU A 119 5.62 -0.25 -6.76
N ARG A 120 6.26 -1.42 -6.94
CA ARG A 120 5.76 -2.71 -6.39
C ARG A 120 5.62 -2.75 -4.87
N TYR A 121 6.42 -1.96 -4.16
CA TYR A 121 6.40 -1.86 -2.71
C TYR A 121 5.96 -0.49 -2.22
N LEU A 122 5.31 0.32 -3.07
CA LEU A 122 4.82 1.65 -2.69
C LEU A 122 3.74 1.50 -1.60
N TYR A 123 2.70 0.74 -1.92
CA TYR A 123 1.63 0.40 -1.01
C TYR A 123 0.90 -0.83 -1.56
N ASN A 124 0.97 -1.95 -0.85
CA ASN A 124 0.16 -3.13 -1.14
C ASN A 124 -0.33 -3.68 0.19
N PRO A 125 -1.66 -3.69 0.42
CA PRO A 125 -2.25 -4.23 1.64
C PRO A 125 -1.88 -5.70 1.91
N SER A 126 -1.42 -6.43 0.88
CA SER A 126 -1.06 -7.85 0.93
C SER A 126 0.46 -8.11 0.89
N ASN A 127 1.31 -7.08 0.91
CA ASN A 127 2.77 -7.28 0.90
C ASN A 127 3.27 -7.63 2.32
N PHE A 128 3.70 -8.87 2.51
CA PHE A 128 4.31 -9.36 3.76
C PHE A 128 5.80 -9.01 3.92
N THR A 129 6.34 -8.04 3.17
CA THR A 129 7.74 -7.63 3.28
C THR A 129 7.90 -6.45 4.25
N VAL A 130 8.96 -6.45 5.07
CA VAL A 130 9.25 -5.36 6.02
C VAL A 130 9.41 -4.04 5.28
N TYR A 131 10.07 -4.04 4.12
CA TYR A 131 10.20 -2.85 3.27
C TYR A 131 8.84 -2.28 2.82
N GLY A 132 7.91 -3.14 2.38
CA GLY A 132 6.56 -2.70 2.01
C GLY A 132 5.78 -2.15 3.20
N PHE A 133 5.92 -2.78 4.37
CA PHE A 133 5.32 -2.31 5.61
C PHE A 133 5.84 -0.93 6.04
N ILE A 134 7.16 -0.71 5.99
CA ILE A 134 7.78 0.58 6.31
C ILE A 134 7.26 1.66 5.35
N ASN A 135 7.23 1.39 4.05
CA ASN A 135 6.75 2.34 3.05
C ASN A 135 5.28 2.70 3.28
N ALA A 136 4.41 1.70 3.47
CA ALA A 136 3.00 1.92 3.73
C ALA A 136 2.77 2.73 5.01
N THR A 137 3.48 2.38 6.09
CA THR A 137 3.43 3.12 7.36
C THR A 137 3.89 4.56 7.20
N PHE A 138 4.98 4.79 6.46
CA PHE A 138 5.51 6.12 6.21
C PHE A 138 4.57 6.98 5.37
N ILE A 139 3.95 6.42 4.33
CA ILE A 139 2.94 7.12 3.52
C ILE A 139 1.73 7.49 4.38
N ASN A 140 1.23 6.56 5.20
CA ASN A 140 0.13 6.82 6.12
C ASN A 140 0.49 7.92 7.15
N TYR A 141 1.72 7.91 7.67
CA TYR A 141 2.20 8.96 8.56
C TYR A 141 2.26 10.32 7.88
N LEU A 142 2.74 10.38 6.63
CA LEU A 142 2.76 11.60 5.83
C LEU A 142 1.35 12.12 5.50
N ALA A 143 0.39 11.22 5.25
CA ALA A 143 -1.02 11.58 5.08
C ALA A 143 -1.58 12.30 6.32
N LEU A 144 -1.32 11.76 7.52
CA LEU A 144 -1.71 12.38 8.79
C LEU A 144 -1.01 13.73 9.03
N LEU A 145 0.29 13.82 8.74
CA LEU A 145 1.02 15.10 8.81
C LEU A 145 0.46 16.14 7.83
N GLY A 146 0.08 15.72 6.63
CA GLY A 146 -0.57 16.58 5.64
C GLY A 146 -1.91 17.12 6.14
N VAL A 147 -2.77 16.25 6.69
CA VAL A 147 -4.06 16.64 7.26
C VAL A 147 -3.88 17.61 8.42
N THR A 148 -3.01 17.29 9.38
CA THR A 148 -2.76 18.13 10.55
C THR A 148 -2.20 19.51 10.16
N TYR A 149 -1.29 19.58 9.19
CA TYR A 149 -0.80 20.84 8.65
C TYR A 149 -1.93 21.69 8.07
N VAL A 150 -2.82 21.12 7.26
CA VAL A 150 -3.92 21.87 6.63
C VAL A 150 -4.90 22.36 7.69
N ILE A 151 -5.25 21.54 8.69
CA ILE A 151 -6.11 21.94 9.81
C ILE A 151 -5.47 23.09 10.60
N ALA A 152 -4.18 22.98 10.94
CA ALA A 152 -3.47 24.01 11.70
C ALA A 152 -3.43 25.34 10.94
N ARG A 153 -3.12 25.29 9.64
CA ARG A 153 -3.12 26.47 8.77
C ARG A 153 -4.52 27.10 8.69
N ASP A 154 -5.56 26.32 8.42
CA ASP A 154 -6.93 26.81 8.33
C ASP A 154 -7.41 27.43 9.66
N THR A 155 -7.06 26.81 10.78
CA THR A 155 -7.35 27.31 12.14
C THR A 155 -6.72 28.68 12.35
N HIS A 156 -5.46 28.85 11.95
CA HIS A 156 -4.72 30.09 12.06
C HIS A 156 -5.31 31.18 11.13
N GLU A 157 -5.59 30.85 9.86
CA GLU A 157 -6.16 31.78 8.88
C GLU A 157 -7.57 32.25 9.26
N LYS A 158 -8.42 31.34 9.78
CA LYS A 158 -9.79 31.65 10.20
C LYS A 158 -9.89 32.18 11.64
N ARG A 159 -8.81 32.11 12.42
CA ARG A 159 -8.75 32.49 13.85
C ARG A 159 -9.85 31.84 14.69
N SER A 160 -10.23 30.60 14.38
CA SER A 160 -11.26 29.85 15.10
C SER A 160 -10.81 28.42 15.31
N TRP A 161 -10.62 28.04 16.57
CA TRP A 161 -10.27 26.68 16.95
C TRP A 161 -11.43 25.72 16.67
N GLU A 162 -12.68 26.20 16.76
CA GLU A 162 -13.89 25.44 16.44
C GLU A 162 -13.92 25.04 14.95
N TYR A 163 -13.46 25.94 14.07
CA TYR A 163 -13.36 25.66 12.64
C TYR A 163 -12.36 24.52 12.34
N GLY A 164 -11.19 24.58 12.98
CA GLY A 164 -10.17 23.53 12.88
C GLY A 164 -10.63 22.19 13.42
N TRP A 165 -11.21 22.18 14.62
CA TRP A 165 -11.72 20.96 15.23
C TRP A 165 -12.87 20.34 14.46
N ALA A 166 -13.78 21.15 13.90
CA ALA A 166 -14.83 20.65 13.04
C ALA A 166 -14.26 19.91 11.81
N ALA A 167 -13.20 20.46 11.19
CA ALA A 167 -12.50 19.79 10.11
C ALA A 167 -11.86 18.47 10.56
N ALA A 168 -11.17 18.48 11.71
CA ALA A 168 -10.54 17.30 12.28
C ALA A 168 -11.54 16.16 12.54
N PHE A 169 -12.67 16.46 13.18
CA PHE A 169 -13.70 15.47 13.46
C PHE A 169 -14.28 14.84 12.20
N ILE A 170 -14.57 15.65 11.17
CA ILE A 170 -15.09 15.14 9.90
C ILE A 170 -14.04 14.27 9.21
N CYS A 171 -12.80 14.74 9.12
CA CYS A 171 -11.72 13.95 8.52
C CYS A 171 -11.56 12.61 9.24
N LEU A 172 -11.40 12.60 10.56
CA LEU A 172 -11.26 11.36 11.34
C LEU A 172 -12.42 10.39 11.11
N PHE A 173 -13.66 10.91 11.10
CA PHE A 173 -14.84 10.11 10.84
C PHE A 173 -14.82 9.50 9.42
N MET A 174 -14.50 10.31 8.41
CA MET A 174 -14.44 9.86 7.02
C MET A 174 -13.33 8.84 6.79
N THR A 175 -12.11 9.11 7.28
CA THR A 175 -10.96 8.22 7.05
C THR A 175 -11.10 6.89 7.79
N TYR A 176 -11.78 6.86 8.93
CA TYR A 176 -12.04 5.62 9.65
C TYR A 176 -13.18 4.79 9.04
N LEU A 177 -14.18 5.46 8.45
CA LEU A 177 -15.35 4.79 7.88
C LEU A 177 -15.25 4.46 6.40
N ALA A 178 -14.33 5.08 5.66
CA ALA A 178 -14.08 4.78 4.26
C ALA A 178 -12.98 3.70 4.15
N PRO A 179 -13.31 2.40 4.07
CA PRO A 179 -12.31 1.39 3.80
C PRO A 179 -11.66 1.66 2.43
N GLY A 180 -10.34 1.58 2.32
CA GLY A 180 -9.62 1.69 1.03
C GLY A 180 -9.75 0.46 0.12
N ASN A 181 -10.29 -0.65 0.64
CA ASN A 181 -10.44 -1.93 -0.06
C ASN A 181 -11.35 -1.91 -1.31
N PRO A 182 -12.45 -1.12 -1.41
CA PRO A 182 -13.32 -1.11 -2.58
C PRO A 182 -12.59 -0.75 -3.87
N ILE A 183 -11.61 0.15 -3.82
CA ILE A 183 -10.84 0.56 -5.00
C ILE A 183 -9.98 -0.61 -5.51
N VAL A 184 -9.29 -1.31 -4.61
CA VAL A 184 -8.49 -2.49 -4.95
C VAL A 184 -9.37 -3.60 -5.53
N ILE A 185 -10.54 -3.84 -4.91
CA ILE A 185 -11.50 -4.82 -5.40
C ILE A 185 -11.99 -4.45 -6.81
N ALA A 186 -12.27 -3.17 -7.06
CA ALA A 186 -12.67 -2.70 -8.38
C ALA A 186 -11.56 -2.87 -9.42
N GLN A 187 -10.30 -2.58 -9.07
CA GLN A 187 -9.15 -2.79 -9.96
C GLN A 187 -8.99 -4.28 -10.33
N ASN A 188 -9.09 -5.19 -9.35
CA ASN A 188 -9.01 -6.63 -9.58
C ASN A 188 -10.17 -7.16 -10.44
N ASN A 189 -11.39 -6.67 -10.19
CA ASN A 189 -12.56 -7.02 -10.99
C ASN A 189 -12.41 -6.52 -12.43
N PHE A 190 -11.86 -5.31 -12.60
CA PHE A 190 -11.61 -4.75 -13.92
C PHE A 190 -10.50 -5.49 -14.66
N GLU A 191 -9.45 -5.93 -13.97
CA GLU A 191 -8.43 -6.82 -14.55
C GLU A 191 -9.04 -8.14 -15.05
N THR A 192 -9.91 -8.74 -14.24
CA THR A 192 -10.63 -9.98 -14.62
C THR A 192 -11.55 -9.74 -15.82
N PHE A 193 -12.14 -8.56 -15.93
CA PHE A 193 -12.92 -8.17 -17.11
C PHE A 193 -12.01 -8.03 -18.34
N LEU A 194 -10.89 -7.29 -18.25
CA LEU A 194 -9.96 -7.09 -19.37
C LEU A 194 -9.36 -8.40 -19.90
N SER A 195 -9.00 -9.31 -19.00
CA SER A 195 -8.45 -10.63 -19.38
C SER A 195 -9.45 -11.48 -20.16
N LYS A 196 -10.75 -11.40 -19.84
CA LYS A 196 -11.82 -12.05 -20.63
C LYS A 196 -11.93 -11.51 -22.06
N TYR A 197 -11.54 -10.25 -22.29
CA TYR A 197 -11.50 -9.63 -23.64
C TYR A 197 -10.16 -9.84 -24.37
N GLY A 198 -9.27 -10.70 -23.86
CA GLY A 198 -8.00 -11.05 -24.52
C GLY A 198 -6.84 -10.09 -24.24
N ILE A 199 -7.04 -9.10 -23.36
CA ILE A 199 -5.97 -8.20 -22.89
C ILE A 199 -5.25 -8.89 -21.71
N ASN A 200 -4.51 -9.95 -22.04
CA ASN A 200 -3.71 -10.75 -21.10
C ASN A 200 -2.27 -10.22 -20.99
N ASP A 201 -1.37 -10.96 -20.31
CA ASP A 201 0.01 -10.54 -19.98
C ASP A 201 0.87 -10.10 -21.19
N LYS A 202 0.51 -10.50 -22.41
CA LYS A 202 1.12 -10.00 -23.65
C LYS A 202 0.96 -8.48 -23.83
N HIS A 203 -0.02 -7.88 -23.17
CA HIS A 203 -0.39 -6.47 -23.20
C HIS A 203 -0.24 -5.83 -21.81
N ALA A 204 0.79 -6.20 -21.04
CA ALA A 204 0.99 -5.74 -19.66
C ALA A 204 0.93 -4.19 -19.50
N ARG A 205 1.57 -3.43 -20.40
CA ARG A 205 1.57 -1.96 -20.34
C ARG A 205 0.17 -1.33 -20.54
N PRO A 206 -0.55 -1.57 -21.64
CA PRO A 206 -1.88 -0.98 -21.82
C PRO A 206 -2.88 -1.50 -20.78
N ARG A 207 -2.74 -2.75 -20.31
CA ARG A 207 -3.56 -3.29 -19.21
C ARG A 207 -3.37 -2.46 -17.94
N TYR A 208 -2.11 -2.25 -17.52
CA TYR A 208 -1.80 -1.42 -16.36
C TYR A 208 -2.37 -0.01 -16.51
N ILE A 209 -2.19 0.63 -17.67
CA ILE A 209 -2.66 2.01 -17.88
C ILE A 209 -4.18 2.09 -17.72
N LEU A 210 -4.94 1.15 -18.30
CA LEU A 210 -6.39 1.11 -18.18
C LEU A 210 -6.86 0.91 -16.73
N ILE A 211 -6.27 -0.06 -16.02
CA ILE A 211 -6.62 -0.33 -14.61
C ILE A 211 -6.28 0.87 -13.72
N THR A 212 -5.12 1.48 -13.94
CA THR A 212 -4.66 2.64 -13.18
C THR A 212 -5.53 3.86 -13.46
N MET A 213 -5.93 4.10 -14.71
CA MET A 213 -6.83 5.20 -15.05
C MET A 213 -8.19 5.07 -14.36
N ILE A 214 -8.75 3.86 -14.30
CA ILE A 214 -10.01 3.63 -13.57
C ILE A 214 -9.81 3.81 -12.07
N GLY A 215 -8.71 3.30 -11.52
CA GLY A 215 -8.36 3.51 -10.10
C GLY A 215 -8.27 5.00 -9.77
N LEU A 216 -7.55 5.78 -10.58
CA LEU A 216 -7.39 7.23 -10.39
C LEU A 216 -8.71 7.98 -10.56
N ALA A 217 -9.57 7.58 -11.51
CA ALA A 217 -10.89 8.16 -11.68
C ALA A 217 -11.75 7.90 -10.43
N MET A 218 -11.75 6.68 -9.91
CA MET A 218 -12.46 6.33 -8.68
C MET A 218 -11.93 7.07 -7.45
N ALA A 219 -10.61 7.17 -7.29
CA ALA A 219 -10.01 7.96 -6.20
C ALA A 219 -10.36 9.44 -6.31
N THR A 220 -10.38 9.99 -7.52
CA THR A 220 -10.81 11.37 -7.75
C THR A 220 -12.27 11.58 -7.33
N ILE A 221 -13.17 10.67 -7.72
CA ILE A 221 -14.58 10.71 -7.29
C ILE A 221 -14.69 10.65 -5.76
N LEU A 222 -13.94 9.75 -5.12
CA LEU A 222 -13.92 9.61 -3.67
C LEU A 222 -13.45 10.89 -2.97
N ILE A 223 -12.33 11.47 -3.40
CA ILE A 223 -11.80 12.74 -2.87
C ILE A 223 -12.81 13.88 -3.06
N LEU A 224 -13.48 13.96 -4.21
CA LEU A 224 -14.51 14.97 -4.46
C LEU A 224 -15.74 14.78 -3.56
N CYS A 225 -16.18 13.54 -3.36
CA CYS A 225 -17.27 13.21 -2.44
C CYS A 225 -16.90 13.60 -1.00
N GLU A 226 -15.71 13.26 -0.54
CA GLU A 226 -15.23 13.64 0.79
C GLU A 226 -15.14 15.16 0.97
N ALA A 227 -14.60 15.88 -0.03
CA ALA A 227 -14.56 17.33 -0.01
C ALA A 227 -15.97 17.95 0.11
N MET A 228 -16.94 17.37 -0.60
CA MET A 228 -18.33 17.79 -0.52
C MET A 228 -18.94 17.52 0.87
N VAL A 229 -18.68 16.34 1.44
CA VAL A 229 -19.13 16.00 2.81
C VAL A 229 -18.53 16.97 3.83
N ILE A 230 -17.23 17.27 3.72
CA ILE A 230 -16.57 18.25 4.59
C ILE A 230 -17.23 19.62 4.46
N ARG A 231 -17.46 20.09 3.23
CA ARG A 231 -18.06 21.40 2.97
C ARG A 231 -19.47 21.52 3.55
N VAL A 232 -20.30 20.50 3.40
CA VAL A 232 -21.69 20.50 3.88
C VAL A 232 -21.75 20.32 5.39
N THR A 233 -20.95 19.42 5.96
CA THR A 233 -21.07 19.01 7.36
C THR A 233 -20.36 19.97 8.31
N ARG A 234 -19.29 20.64 7.86
CA ARG A 234 -18.46 21.51 8.71
C ARG A 234 -19.24 22.62 9.42
N PRO A 235 -20.11 23.40 8.76
CA PRO A 235 -20.91 24.41 9.44
C PRO A 235 -21.80 23.85 10.56
N HIS A 236 -22.38 22.66 10.34
CA HIS A 236 -23.21 21.99 11.35
C HIS A 236 -22.39 21.57 12.57
N ILE A 237 -21.20 20.99 12.36
CA ILE A 237 -20.32 20.63 13.49
C ILE A 237 -19.85 21.87 14.26
N ILE A 238 -19.52 22.97 13.57
CA ILE A 238 -19.15 24.22 14.24
C ILE A 238 -20.27 24.71 15.17
N ASN A 239 -21.53 24.66 14.73
CA ASN A 239 -22.67 25.06 15.55
C ASN A 239 -22.82 24.17 16.79
N ILE A 240 -22.64 22.85 16.63
CA ILE A 240 -22.67 21.90 17.74
C ILE A 240 -21.53 22.19 18.73
N ILE A 241 -20.30 22.39 18.25
CA ILE A 241 -19.14 22.72 19.11
C ILE A 241 -19.41 24.00 19.91
N LYS A 242 -19.97 25.04 19.27
CA LYS A 242 -20.31 26.29 19.95
C LYS A 242 -21.37 26.11 21.03
N GLN A 243 -22.43 25.35 20.74
CA GLN A 243 -23.48 25.06 21.73
C GLN A 243 -22.92 24.31 22.94
N VAL A 244 -22.11 23.27 22.71
CA VAL A 244 -21.47 22.49 23.78
C VAL A 244 -20.51 23.37 24.58
N SER A 245 -19.68 24.19 23.92
CA SER A 245 -18.74 25.09 24.59
C SER A 245 -19.44 26.15 25.44
N ASN A 246 -20.61 26.63 25.02
CA ASN A 246 -21.39 27.58 25.80
C ASN A 246 -22.10 26.92 26.98
N TRP A 247 -22.53 25.67 26.85
CA TRP A 247 -23.14 24.91 27.94
C TRP A 247 -22.14 24.55 29.05
N LEU A 248 -20.86 24.37 28.71
CA LEU A 248 -19.79 24.06 29.66
C LEU A 248 -19.25 25.28 30.43
N LYS A 249 -19.64 26.50 30.05
CA LYS A 249 -19.27 27.74 30.73
C LYS A 249 -20.34 28.15 31.72
#